data_AF-A0A8C4T6V2-F1
#
_entry.id   AF-A0A8C4T6V2-F1
#
_cell.length_a   1.000
_cell.length_b   1.000
_cell.length_c   1.000
_cell.angle_alpha   90.00
_cell.angle_beta   90.00
_cell.angle_gamma   90.00
#
_symmetry.space_group_name_H-M   'P 1'
#
loop_
_entity.id
_entity.type
_entity.pdbx_description
1 polymer ?
#
loop_
_entity_poly.entity_id
_entity_poly.type
_entity_poly.pdbx_seq_one_letter_code
_entity_poly.pdbx_strand_id
1 'polypeptide(L)'
;MGCNSSRVCCAKFRKRKRKNVSETCNEQSHELNSILDICEKCKTQCDHLSKGKKSQRKYSVEIEKIRDNYGKELQNMQETMIASVTKEKEDLVLAHQSEIERLKEEVSAKVEKEATSKAELTYSQKIILMKQEYEGRITELKKSIENERETLTESLEEAQQRLDELTGQLEKFNTIKQRVEESILKRDLQRNIETHGDPGQFWGQELESMVFVTEMKNERIQELNSKVIHMDNLAERNLELEDKLNHLCQQNEDLTNRLDRQHNLLKKLTQEHHLLQQTLEKESMSKQKLHCEKEELLYRLINGDATANCHLSSKKCSPLLA
;
A
#
# COMPACT_ATOMS: atom_id res chain seq x y z
N MET A 1 65.54 -71.98 48.23
CA MET A 1 66.24 -72.03 46.93
C MET A 1 67.47 -71.15 47.02
N GLY A 2 68.74 -71.55 47.17
CA GLY A 2 69.51 -72.79 47.43
C GLY A 2 70.95 -72.26 47.71
N CYS A 3 71.56 -72.50 48.87
CA CYS A 3 72.49 -73.58 49.24
C CYS A 3 73.64 -73.91 48.25
N ASN A 4 74.89 -73.72 48.72
CA ASN A 4 76.06 -74.64 48.73
C ASN A 4 77.37 -73.84 48.58
N SER A 5 78.27 -73.67 49.55
CA SER A 5 79.12 -74.59 50.35
C SER A 5 80.35 -75.19 49.62
N SER A 6 81.53 -75.09 50.28
CA SER A 6 82.68 -76.05 50.30
C SER A 6 84.06 -75.37 50.06
N ARG A 7 84.89 -75.15 51.10
CA ARG A 7 86.02 -75.97 51.66
C ARG A 7 87.28 -76.11 50.77
N VAL A 8 88.40 -75.46 51.12
CA VAL A 8 89.62 -75.94 51.85
C VAL A 8 90.60 -76.78 51.01
N CYS A 9 91.88 -76.36 50.94
CA CYS A 9 93.02 -77.30 50.93
C CYS A 9 94.34 -76.66 51.42
N CYS A 10 95.16 -77.48 52.10
CA CYS A 10 96.39 -77.16 52.84
C CYS A 10 97.68 -77.43 52.06
N ALA A 11 98.70 -76.62 52.40
CA ALA A 11 100.13 -76.95 52.65
C ALA A 11 101.05 -77.50 51.54
N LYS A 12 102.21 -76.84 51.36
CA LYS A 12 103.55 -77.36 51.77
C LYS A 12 104.67 -76.30 51.68
N PHE A 13 105.56 -76.38 52.66
CA PHE A 13 106.75 -75.56 52.94
C PHE A 13 107.94 -75.79 51.99
N ARG A 14 108.77 -74.76 51.78
CA ARG A 14 110.25 -74.89 51.81
C ARG A 14 110.91 -73.63 52.38
N LYS A 15 111.83 -73.87 53.33
CA LYS A 15 112.63 -72.93 54.16
C LYS A 15 113.58 -72.09 53.27
N ARG A 16 113.99 -70.86 53.56
CA ARG A 16 114.81 -70.26 54.66
C ARG A 16 114.76 -68.74 54.35
N LYS A 17 114.77 -67.77 55.27
CA LYS A 17 115.80 -67.46 56.28
C LYS A 17 115.27 -66.30 57.15
N ARG A 18 115.59 -66.35 58.44
CA ARG A 18 115.42 -65.37 59.53
C ARG A 18 115.45 -63.88 59.15
N LYS A 19 114.57 -63.04 59.72
CA LYS A 19 114.86 -62.12 60.84
C LYS A 19 113.71 -61.11 61.10
N ASN A 20 113.52 -60.84 62.40
CA ASN A 20 113.09 -59.60 63.05
C ASN A 20 111.66 -59.06 62.89
N VAL A 21 110.85 -59.39 63.92
CA VAL A 21 109.62 -58.73 64.34
C VAL A 21 110.01 -57.56 65.26
N SER A 22 110.02 -56.32 64.75
CA SER A 22 110.07 -55.09 65.56
C SER A 22 109.88 -53.76 64.76
N GLU A 23 109.37 -53.80 63.51
CA GLU A 23 109.14 -52.56 62.71
C GLU A 23 107.71 -52.45 62.14
N THR A 24 106.88 -53.49 62.26
CA THR A 24 105.52 -53.55 61.70
C THR A 24 104.43 -52.83 62.52
N CYS A 25 104.78 -52.21 63.64
CA CYS A 25 103.84 -51.45 64.50
C CYS A 25 103.79 -49.95 64.16
N ASN A 26 104.77 -49.42 63.42
CA ASN A 26 104.81 -48.00 63.02
C ASN A 26 104.13 -47.76 61.65
N GLU A 27 104.21 -48.72 60.72
CA GLU A 27 103.56 -48.62 59.41
C GLU A 27 102.04 -48.75 59.49
N GLN A 28 101.51 -49.65 60.34
CA GLN A 28 100.06 -49.78 60.57
C GLN A 28 99.46 -48.57 61.29
N SER A 29 100.24 -47.88 62.12
CA SER A 29 99.84 -46.62 62.77
C SER A 29 99.85 -45.44 61.78
N HIS A 30 100.79 -45.43 60.84
CA HIS A 30 100.78 -44.47 59.73
C HIS A 30 99.64 -44.70 58.73
N GLU A 31 99.27 -45.96 58.46
CA GLU A 31 98.12 -46.30 57.61
C GLU A 31 96.78 -46.00 58.30
N LEU A 32 96.62 -46.29 59.60
CA LEU A 32 95.43 -45.91 60.36
C LEU A 32 95.27 -44.39 60.48
N ASN A 33 96.37 -43.65 60.69
CA ASN A 33 96.34 -42.19 60.69
C ASN A 33 96.06 -41.61 59.30
N SER A 34 96.54 -42.26 58.24
CA SER A 34 96.21 -41.88 56.85
C SER A 34 94.73 -42.14 56.55
N ILE A 35 94.17 -43.28 57.00
CA ILE A 35 92.75 -43.59 56.85
C ILE A 35 91.89 -42.68 57.72
N LEU A 36 92.31 -42.34 58.94
CA LEU A 36 91.63 -41.35 59.79
C LEU A 36 91.63 -39.96 59.15
N ASP A 37 92.76 -39.51 58.62
CA ASP A 37 92.90 -38.24 57.89
C ASP A 37 92.07 -38.25 56.59
N ILE A 38 92.01 -39.36 55.86
CA ILE A 38 91.12 -39.55 54.71
C ILE A 38 89.64 -39.56 55.15
N CYS A 39 89.29 -40.22 56.26
CA CYS A 39 87.93 -40.22 56.80
C CYS A 39 87.51 -38.83 57.28
N GLU A 40 88.43 -38.06 57.87
CA GLU A 40 88.19 -36.69 58.32
C GLU A 40 88.08 -35.72 57.14
N LYS A 41 88.88 -35.91 56.09
CA LYS A 41 88.72 -35.24 54.78
C LYS A 41 87.41 -35.63 54.09
N CYS A 42 87.01 -36.90 54.10
CA CYS A 42 85.73 -37.33 53.55
C CYS A 42 84.54 -36.80 54.37
N LYS A 43 84.68 -36.67 55.70
CA LYS A 43 83.65 -36.09 56.58
C LYS A 43 83.49 -34.60 56.34
N THR A 44 84.60 -33.85 56.28
CA THR A 44 84.57 -32.42 55.91
C THR A 44 84.04 -32.22 54.49
N GLN A 45 84.40 -33.05 53.53
CA GLN A 45 83.86 -33.01 52.18
C GLN A 45 82.37 -33.39 52.12
N CYS A 46 81.92 -34.36 52.91
CA CYS A 46 80.50 -34.71 53.04
C CYS A 46 79.71 -33.56 53.70
N ASP A 47 80.28 -32.90 54.71
CA ASP A 47 79.70 -31.72 55.36
C ASP A 47 79.67 -30.51 54.40
N HIS A 48 80.70 -30.31 53.59
CA HIS A 48 80.74 -29.28 52.55
C HIS A 48 79.72 -29.55 51.44
N LEU A 49 79.57 -30.81 50.99
CA LEU A 49 78.53 -31.21 50.03
C LEU A 49 77.13 -31.10 50.64
N SER A 50 76.95 -31.40 51.93
CA SER A 50 75.69 -31.25 52.66
C SER A 50 75.31 -29.77 52.81
N LYS A 51 76.27 -28.90 53.15
CA LYS A 51 76.09 -27.44 53.19
C LYS A 51 75.81 -26.88 51.79
N GLY A 52 76.54 -27.33 50.76
CA GLY A 52 76.32 -26.96 49.36
C GLY A 52 74.93 -27.36 48.86
N LYS A 53 74.47 -28.58 49.14
CA LYS A 53 73.11 -29.05 48.83
C LYS A 53 72.04 -28.25 49.57
N LYS A 54 72.28 -27.87 50.84
CA LYS A 54 71.36 -27.00 51.60
C LYS A 54 71.29 -25.59 51.00
N SER A 55 72.42 -24.99 50.61
CA SER A 55 72.45 -23.69 49.94
C SER A 55 71.80 -23.74 48.55
N GLN A 56 72.07 -24.77 47.76
CA GLN A 56 71.43 -24.99 46.46
C GLN A 56 69.91 -25.13 46.58
N ARG A 57 69.41 -25.85 47.59
CA ARG A 57 67.97 -25.93 47.89
C ARG A 57 67.37 -24.56 48.23
N LYS A 58 68.08 -23.73 49.00
CA LYS A 58 67.63 -22.35 49.32
C LYS A 58 67.51 -21.49 48.06
N TYR A 59 68.52 -21.50 47.19
CA TYR A 59 68.47 -20.77 45.92
C TYR A 59 67.38 -21.30 44.98
N SER A 60 67.17 -22.62 44.94
CA SER A 60 66.10 -23.23 44.15
C SER A 60 64.72 -22.76 44.60
N VAL A 61 64.47 -22.74 45.92
CA VAL A 61 63.19 -22.25 46.48
C VAL A 61 63.00 -20.76 46.21
N GLU A 62 64.06 -19.95 46.29
CA GLU A 62 63.95 -18.51 46.01
C GLU A 62 63.69 -18.23 44.53
N ILE A 63 64.31 -18.99 43.61
CA ILE A 63 64.02 -18.92 42.17
C ILE A 63 62.57 -19.33 41.89
N GLU A 64 62.05 -20.35 42.58
CA GLU A 64 60.65 -20.79 42.44
C GLU A 64 59.68 -19.72 42.93
N LYS A 65 59.93 -19.09 44.09
CA LYS A 65 59.14 -17.93 44.55
C LYS A 65 59.17 -16.77 43.57
N ILE A 66 60.33 -16.44 43.02
CA ILE A 66 60.47 -15.36 42.03
C ILE A 66 59.66 -15.70 40.78
N ARG A 67 59.73 -16.95 40.30
CA ARG A 67 58.93 -17.42 39.16
C ARG A 67 57.43 -17.33 39.45
N ASP A 68 56.99 -17.75 40.63
CA ASP A 68 55.59 -17.68 41.04
C ASP A 68 55.09 -16.23 41.15
N ASN A 69 55.94 -15.33 41.68
CA ASN A 69 55.63 -13.91 41.76
C ASN A 69 55.49 -13.29 40.36
N TYR A 70 56.44 -13.55 39.45
CA TYR A 70 56.32 -13.10 38.06
C TYR A 70 55.11 -13.71 37.34
N GLY A 71 54.79 -14.97 37.62
CA GLY A 71 53.59 -15.63 37.08
C GLY A 71 52.30 -14.92 37.52
N LYS A 72 52.20 -14.57 38.81
CA LYS A 72 51.07 -13.79 39.35
C LYS A 72 51.01 -12.38 38.80
N GLU A 73 52.14 -11.68 38.68
CA GLU A 73 52.20 -10.34 38.09
C GLU A 73 51.74 -10.33 36.63
N LEU A 74 52.20 -11.31 35.83
CA LEU A 74 51.78 -11.47 34.45
C LEU A 74 50.28 -11.78 34.34
N GLN A 75 49.75 -12.67 35.20
CA GLN A 75 48.34 -12.97 35.24
C GLN A 75 47.50 -11.74 35.62
N ASN A 76 47.90 -11.00 36.66
CA ASN A 76 47.22 -9.77 37.07
C ASN A 76 47.24 -8.71 35.95
N MET A 77 48.37 -8.53 35.25
CA MET A 77 48.48 -7.64 34.10
C MET A 77 47.56 -8.08 32.94
N GLN A 78 47.48 -9.38 32.65
CA GLN A 78 46.57 -9.91 31.64
C GLN A 78 45.10 -9.70 32.03
N GLU A 79 44.71 -10.01 33.27
CA GLU A 79 43.34 -9.85 33.76
C GLU A 79 42.92 -8.38 33.75
N THR A 80 43.78 -7.47 34.21
CA THR A 80 43.52 -6.02 34.19
C THR A 80 43.41 -5.47 32.77
N MET A 81 44.27 -5.89 31.84
CA MET A 81 44.19 -5.50 30.44
C MET A 81 42.92 -6.05 29.75
N ILE A 82 42.54 -7.30 30.04
CA ILE A 82 41.29 -7.87 29.54
C ILE A 82 40.11 -7.07 30.08
N ALA A 83 40.08 -6.79 31.39
CA ALA A 83 39.01 -6.03 32.04
C ALA A 83 38.90 -4.59 31.48
N SER A 84 40.02 -3.93 31.19
CA SER A 84 39.99 -2.59 30.60
C SER A 84 39.45 -2.61 29.18
N VAL A 85 39.90 -3.56 28.35
CA VAL A 85 39.42 -3.71 26.96
C VAL A 85 37.95 -4.12 26.92
N THR A 86 37.50 -5.01 27.80
CA THR A 86 36.08 -5.39 27.87
C THR A 86 35.22 -4.20 28.28
N LYS A 87 35.67 -3.41 29.26
CA LYS A 87 34.97 -2.20 29.70
C LYS A 87 34.89 -1.16 28.57
N GLU A 88 36.00 -0.88 27.90
CA GLU A 88 36.02 0.06 26.76
C GLU A 88 35.08 -0.41 25.64
N LYS A 89 35.04 -1.72 25.37
CA LYS A 89 34.10 -2.29 24.39
C LYS A 89 32.65 -2.13 24.83
N GLU A 90 32.33 -2.39 26.09
CA GLU A 90 30.98 -2.20 26.65
C GLU A 90 30.54 -0.74 26.60
N ASP A 91 31.41 0.18 27.03
CA ASP A 91 31.17 1.63 26.98
C ASP A 91 30.94 2.10 25.53
N LEU A 92 31.74 1.61 24.58
CA LEU A 92 31.58 1.93 23.16
C LEU A 92 30.27 1.37 22.58
N VAL A 93 29.88 0.14 22.96
CA VAL A 93 28.61 -0.46 22.54
C VAL A 93 27.43 0.35 23.08
N LEU A 94 27.47 0.75 24.35
CA LEU A 94 26.42 1.59 24.96
C LEU A 94 26.32 2.96 24.29
N ALA A 95 27.46 3.61 24.03
CA ALA A 95 27.49 4.89 23.32
C ALA A 95 26.89 4.77 21.91
N HIS A 96 27.24 3.72 21.16
CA HIS A 96 26.67 3.48 19.84
C HIS A 96 25.17 3.15 19.88
N GLN A 97 24.71 2.37 20.87
CA GLN A 97 23.29 2.09 21.04
C GLN A 97 22.49 3.36 21.31
N SER A 98 22.98 4.21 22.22
CA SER A 98 22.34 5.50 22.52
C SER A 98 22.31 6.42 21.29
N GLU A 99 23.38 6.49 20.50
CA GLU A 99 23.39 7.29 19.28
C GLU A 99 22.44 6.74 18.20
N ILE A 100 22.34 5.42 18.07
CA ILE A 100 21.36 4.78 17.17
C ILE A 100 19.93 5.11 17.60
N GLU A 101 19.63 5.05 18.89
CA GLU A 101 18.30 5.41 19.42
C GLU A 101 17.99 6.88 19.17
N ARG A 102 18.93 7.78 19.45
CA ARG A 102 18.79 9.22 19.18
C ARG A 102 18.52 9.48 17.69
N LEU A 103 19.27 8.85 16.80
CA LEU A 103 19.07 8.99 15.35
C LEU A 103 17.73 8.40 14.88
N LYS A 104 17.29 7.27 15.45
CA LYS A 104 15.97 6.69 15.16
C LYS A 104 14.85 7.64 15.56
N GLU A 105 14.92 8.23 16.75
CA GLU A 105 13.94 9.21 17.22
C GLU A 105 13.93 10.45 16.33
N GLU A 106 15.11 10.97 15.95
CA GLU A 106 15.23 12.13 15.07
C GLU A 106 14.63 11.87 13.68
N VAL A 107 14.94 10.72 13.08
CA VAL A 107 14.39 10.32 11.78
C VAL A 107 12.88 10.11 11.88
N SER A 108 12.40 9.41 12.92
CA SER A 108 10.96 9.19 13.13
C SER A 108 10.22 10.52 13.28
N ALA A 109 10.75 11.46 14.07
CA ALA A 109 10.14 12.78 14.25
C ALA A 109 10.11 13.59 12.95
N LYS A 110 11.17 13.52 12.12
CA LYS A 110 11.20 14.18 10.81
C LYS A 110 10.18 13.57 9.85
N VAL A 111 10.07 12.24 9.79
CA VAL A 111 9.10 11.54 8.94
C VAL A 111 7.67 11.89 9.35
N GLU A 112 7.35 11.84 10.65
CA GLU A 112 6.04 12.22 11.16
C GLU A 112 5.71 13.69 10.84
N LYS A 113 6.65 14.62 11.05
CA LYS A 113 6.45 16.04 10.73
C LYS A 113 6.23 16.27 9.23
N GLU A 114 6.95 15.58 8.36
CA GLU A 114 6.72 15.67 6.93
C GLU A 114 5.38 15.06 6.52
N ALA A 115 5.00 13.93 7.12
CA ALA A 115 3.73 13.28 6.86
C ALA A 115 2.55 14.17 7.26
N THR A 116 2.60 14.77 8.46
CA THR A 116 1.58 15.72 8.93
C THR A 116 1.53 16.97 8.07
N SER A 117 2.68 17.57 7.73
CA SER A 117 2.74 18.75 6.86
C SER A 117 2.18 18.46 5.45
N LYS A 118 2.51 17.31 4.86
CA LYS A 118 1.93 16.88 3.57
C LYS A 118 0.42 16.69 3.68
N ALA A 119 -0.06 16.04 4.74
CA ALA A 119 -1.49 15.87 4.98
C ALA A 119 -2.19 17.23 5.11
N GLU A 120 -1.67 18.16 5.92
CA GLU A 120 -2.20 19.51 6.09
C GLU A 120 -2.28 20.28 4.76
N LEU A 121 -1.23 20.21 3.94
CA LEU A 121 -1.23 20.83 2.60
C LEU A 121 -2.33 20.24 1.70
N THR A 122 -2.47 18.91 1.68
CA THR A 122 -3.51 18.25 0.87
C THR A 122 -4.92 18.59 1.34
N TYR A 123 -5.16 18.66 2.65
CA TYR A 123 -6.45 19.08 3.20
C TYR A 123 -6.74 20.55 2.91
N SER A 124 -5.75 21.42 3.04
CA SER A 124 -5.87 22.84 2.69
C SER A 124 -6.25 23.02 1.22
N GLN A 125 -5.57 22.33 0.30
CA GLN A 125 -5.89 22.33 -1.12
C GLN A 125 -7.31 21.83 -1.39
N LYS A 126 -7.72 20.73 -0.75
CA LYS A 126 -9.08 20.18 -0.89
C LYS A 126 -10.15 21.16 -0.40
N ILE A 127 -9.90 21.86 0.71
CA ILE A 127 -10.81 22.89 1.22
C ILE A 127 -10.93 24.05 0.23
N ILE A 128 -9.83 24.50 -0.36
CA ILE A 128 -9.84 25.58 -1.36
C ILE A 128 -10.65 25.16 -2.59
N LEU A 129 -10.41 23.96 -3.13
CA LEU A 129 -11.15 23.45 -4.28
C LEU A 129 -12.65 23.33 -3.98
N MET A 130 -13.02 22.75 -2.84
CA MET A 130 -14.43 22.68 -2.43
C MET A 130 -15.07 24.07 -2.31
N LYS A 131 -14.36 25.05 -1.74
CA LYS A 131 -14.86 26.44 -1.66
C LYS A 131 -15.10 27.03 -3.05
N GLN A 132 -14.15 26.86 -3.97
CA GLN A 132 -14.28 27.34 -5.35
C GLN A 132 -15.45 26.67 -6.09
N GLU A 133 -15.65 25.37 -5.89
CA GLU A 133 -16.82 24.65 -6.44
C GLU A 133 -18.14 25.19 -5.88
N TYR A 134 -18.22 25.41 -4.57
CA TYR A 134 -19.43 25.98 -3.95
C TYR A 134 -19.69 27.42 -4.42
N GLU A 135 -18.65 28.25 -4.51
CA GLU A 135 -18.76 29.61 -5.04
C GLU A 135 -19.23 29.59 -6.51
N GLY A 136 -18.69 28.70 -7.34
CA GLY A 136 -19.12 28.50 -8.73
C GLY A 136 -20.60 28.10 -8.83
N ARG A 137 -21.03 27.10 -8.05
CA ARG A 137 -22.44 26.68 -7.99
C ARG A 137 -23.37 27.82 -7.54
N ILE A 138 -22.95 28.62 -6.56
CA ILE A 138 -23.73 29.78 -6.10
C ILE A 138 -23.85 30.82 -7.22
N THR A 139 -22.78 31.08 -7.98
CA THR A 139 -22.83 32.02 -9.11
C THR A 139 -23.72 31.51 -10.25
N GLU A 140 -23.67 30.21 -10.55
CA GLU A 140 -24.53 29.57 -11.55
C GLU A 140 -25.99 29.63 -11.15
N LEU A 141 -26.31 29.31 -9.89
CA LEU A 141 -27.67 29.41 -9.36
C LEU A 141 -28.19 30.85 -9.39
N LYS A 142 -27.36 31.83 -9.02
CA LYS A 142 -27.75 33.26 -9.13
C LYS A 142 -28.06 33.65 -10.57
N LYS A 143 -27.26 33.19 -11.53
CA LYS A 143 -27.49 33.44 -12.95
C LYS A 143 -28.77 32.76 -13.45
N SER A 144 -29.05 31.52 -13.01
CA SER A 144 -30.30 30.82 -13.35
C SER A 144 -31.51 31.57 -12.82
N ILE A 145 -31.48 32.01 -11.55
CA ILE A 145 -32.56 32.79 -10.94
C ILE A 145 -32.76 34.11 -11.69
N GLU A 146 -31.68 34.80 -12.07
CA GLU A 146 -31.77 36.05 -12.83
C GLU A 146 -32.42 35.83 -14.20
N ASN A 147 -31.99 34.81 -14.93
CA ASN A 147 -32.57 34.43 -16.22
C ASN A 147 -34.05 34.06 -16.08
N GLU A 148 -34.41 33.24 -15.09
CA GLU A 148 -35.81 32.90 -14.82
C GLU A 148 -36.64 34.14 -14.51
N ARG A 149 -36.10 35.07 -13.69
CA ARG A 149 -36.77 36.34 -13.40
C ARG A 149 -36.98 37.17 -14.65
N GLU A 150 -35.98 37.27 -15.53
CA GLU A 150 -36.09 37.97 -16.82
C GLU A 150 -37.18 37.35 -17.69
N THR A 151 -37.16 36.03 -17.90
CA THR A 151 -38.19 35.34 -18.69
C THR A 151 -39.60 35.49 -18.14
N LEU A 152 -39.76 35.46 -16.80
CA LEU A 152 -41.06 35.70 -16.17
C LEU A 152 -41.52 37.15 -16.33
N THR A 153 -40.58 38.11 -16.30
CA THR A 153 -40.88 39.53 -16.50
C THR A 153 -41.34 39.77 -17.94
N GLU A 154 -40.62 39.21 -18.93
CA GLU A 154 -41.01 39.25 -20.34
C GLU A 154 -42.39 38.63 -20.57
N SER A 155 -42.64 37.44 -20.00
CA SER A 155 -43.96 36.80 -20.09
C SER A 155 -45.08 37.61 -19.45
N LEU A 156 -44.80 38.31 -18.34
CA LEU A 156 -45.77 39.20 -17.70
C LEU A 156 -46.06 40.40 -18.58
N GLU A 157 -45.04 41.01 -19.19
CA GLU A 157 -45.18 42.13 -20.11
C GLU A 157 -46.00 41.74 -21.35
N GLU A 158 -45.75 40.56 -21.93
CA GLU A 158 -46.55 40.02 -23.03
C GLU A 158 -48.02 39.80 -22.63
N ALA A 159 -48.26 39.22 -21.44
CA ALA A 159 -49.60 39.01 -20.93
C ALA A 159 -50.32 40.34 -20.69
N GLN A 160 -49.62 41.35 -20.19
CA GLN A 160 -50.14 42.70 -19.99
C GLN A 160 -50.52 43.35 -21.33
N GLN A 161 -49.66 43.26 -22.34
CA GLN A 161 -49.96 43.76 -23.68
C GLN A 161 -51.20 43.10 -24.29
N ARG A 162 -51.34 41.77 -24.14
CA ARG A 162 -52.55 41.04 -24.59
C ARG A 162 -53.79 41.48 -23.83
N LEU A 163 -53.70 41.71 -22.52
CA LEU A 163 -54.80 42.23 -21.72
C LEU A 163 -55.22 43.63 -22.17
N ASP A 164 -54.26 44.51 -22.41
CA ASP A 164 -54.52 45.88 -22.89
C ASP A 164 -55.19 45.85 -24.27
N GLU A 165 -54.73 44.96 -25.16
CA GLU A 165 -55.33 44.77 -26.48
C GLU A 165 -56.78 44.24 -26.40
N LEU A 166 -57.03 43.21 -25.58
CA LEU A 166 -58.37 42.67 -25.34
C LEU A 166 -59.29 43.71 -24.69
N THR A 167 -58.77 44.50 -23.75
CA THR A 167 -59.52 45.58 -23.10
C THR A 167 -59.91 46.64 -24.13
N GLY A 168 -58.98 47.05 -25.01
CA GLY A 168 -59.28 47.96 -26.11
C GLY A 168 -60.29 47.41 -27.12
N GLN A 169 -60.26 46.10 -27.41
CA GLN A 169 -61.28 45.45 -28.24
C GLN A 169 -62.66 45.46 -27.54
N LEU A 170 -62.69 45.18 -26.24
CA LEU A 170 -63.91 45.19 -25.44
C LEU A 170 -64.52 46.60 -25.37
N GLU A 171 -63.71 47.64 -25.20
CA GLU A 171 -64.16 49.04 -25.26
C GLU A 171 -64.74 49.41 -26.62
N LYS A 172 -64.08 49.02 -27.72
CA LYS A 172 -64.61 49.21 -29.09
C LYS A 172 -65.94 48.48 -29.28
N PHE A 173 -66.04 47.24 -28.81
CA PHE A 173 -67.28 46.49 -28.86
C PHE A 173 -68.38 47.18 -28.04
N ASN A 174 -68.07 47.62 -26.83
CA ASN A 174 -69.02 48.31 -25.95
C ASN A 174 -69.48 49.64 -26.54
N THR A 175 -68.59 50.43 -27.14
CA THR A 175 -68.96 51.68 -27.82
C THR A 175 -69.82 51.44 -29.06
N ILE A 176 -69.55 50.39 -29.85
CA ILE A 176 -70.42 49.97 -30.96
C ILE A 176 -71.77 49.51 -30.43
N LYS A 177 -71.79 48.69 -29.37
CA LYS A 177 -73.01 48.22 -28.71
C LYS A 177 -73.84 49.40 -28.22
N GLN A 178 -73.25 50.33 -27.47
CA GLN A 178 -73.91 51.57 -27.05
C GLN A 178 -74.41 52.36 -28.24
N ARG A 179 -73.58 52.56 -29.27
CA ARG A 179 -74.00 53.26 -30.48
C ARG A 179 -75.15 52.56 -31.16
N VAL A 180 -75.26 51.22 -31.16
CA VAL A 180 -76.38 50.43 -31.71
C VAL A 180 -77.62 50.56 -30.84
N GLU A 181 -77.49 50.45 -29.53
CA GLU A 181 -78.57 50.67 -28.55
C GLU A 181 -79.13 52.10 -28.65
N GLU A 182 -78.24 53.07 -28.87
CA GLU A 182 -78.53 54.47 -29.14
C GLU A 182 -78.80 54.74 -30.63
N SER A 183 -78.55 53.79 -31.53
CA SER A 183 -78.56 54.03 -32.97
C SER A 183 -80.00 54.25 -33.40
N ILE A 184 -80.09 55.17 -34.35
CA ILE A 184 -81.06 55.31 -35.42
C ILE A 184 -82.07 54.15 -35.52
N LEU A 185 -81.74 52.86 -35.44
CA LEU A 185 -82.75 51.79 -35.43
C LEU A 185 -83.84 51.93 -34.35
N LYS A 186 -83.50 52.27 -33.10
CA LYS A 186 -84.50 52.46 -32.03
C LYS A 186 -85.24 53.79 -32.17
N ARG A 187 -84.56 54.86 -32.60
CA ARG A 187 -85.18 56.17 -32.87
C ARG A 187 -86.01 56.19 -34.16
N ASP A 188 -85.64 55.43 -35.17
CA ASP A 188 -86.31 55.29 -36.46
C ASP A 188 -87.43 54.28 -36.33
N LEU A 189 -87.29 53.18 -35.58
CA LEU A 189 -88.46 52.38 -35.18
C LEU A 189 -89.47 53.27 -34.45
N GLN A 190 -89.05 54.04 -33.44
CA GLN A 190 -89.92 54.94 -32.71
C GLN A 190 -90.55 56.02 -33.61
N ARG A 191 -89.76 56.67 -34.48
CA ARG A 191 -90.22 57.71 -35.41
C ARG A 191 -91.11 57.12 -36.51
N ASN A 192 -90.86 55.91 -36.99
CA ASN A 192 -91.64 55.20 -38.01
C ASN A 192 -92.96 54.66 -37.41
N ILE A 193 -92.94 54.18 -36.16
CA ILE A 193 -94.14 53.94 -35.32
C ILE A 193 -94.98 55.22 -35.17
N GLU A 194 -94.34 56.36 -34.89
CA GLU A 194 -95.01 57.65 -34.73
C GLU A 194 -95.52 58.24 -36.06
N THR A 195 -94.84 57.98 -37.19
CA THR A 195 -95.16 58.57 -38.51
C THR A 195 -96.12 57.72 -39.33
N HIS A 196 -96.02 56.39 -39.23
CA HIS A 196 -96.80 55.43 -40.02
C HIS A 196 -97.77 54.60 -39.16
N GLY A 197 -97.83 54.86 -37.85
CA GLY A 197 -98.54 54.04 -36.89
C GLY A 197 -97.70 52.85 -36.45
N ASP A 198 -98.09 52.22 -35.35
CA ASP A 198 -97.51 50.97 -34.86
C ASP A 198 -97.36 50.00 -36.05
N PRO A 199 -96.14 49.53 -36.37
CA PRO A 199 -95.89 48.53 -37.38
C PRO A 199 -96.83 47.37 -37.08
N GLY A 200 -97.94 47.31 -37.80
CA GLY A 200 -98.99 46.32 -37.53
C GLY A 200 -98.38 44.92 -37.50
N GLN A 201 -99.09 43.97 -36.87
CA GLN A 201 -98.67 42.59 -36.55
C GLN A 201 -97.57 41.95 -37.42
N PHE A 202 -97.56 42.20 -38.73
CA PHE A 202 -96.50 41.82 -39.66
C PHE A 202 -95.05 42.12 -39.20
N TRP A 203 -94.73 43.35 -38.79
CA TRP A 203 -93.34 43.68 -38.41
C TRP A 203 -92.96 43.13 -37.04
N GLY A 204 -93.93 43.00 -36.13
CA GLY A 204 -93.75 42.26 -34.88
C GLY A 204 -93.44 40.79 -35.14
N GLN A 205 -94.17 40.16 -36.07
CA GLN A 205 -93.94 38.78 -36.50
C GLN A 205 -92.57 38.59 -37.18
N GLU A 206 -92.16 39.53 -38.03
CA GLU A 206 -90.83 39.45 -38.66
C GLU A 206 -89.70 39.61 -37.63
N LEU A 207 -89.86 40.52 -36.66
CA LEU A 207 -88.90 40.69 -35.56
C LEU A 207 -88.81 39.41 -34.71
N GLU A 208 -89.96 38.80 -34.38
CA GLU A 208 -90.03 37.55 -33.61
C GLU A 208 -89.40 36.37 -34.37
N SER A 209 -89.63 36.28 -35.69
CA SER A 209 -88.97 35.32 -36.59
C SER A 209 -87.44 35.51 -36.61
N MET A 210 -86.96 36.76 -36.69
CA MET A 210 -85.53 37.06 -36.66
C MET A 210 -84.88 36.73 -35.31
N VAL A 211 -85.58 36.98 -34.19
CA VAL A 211 -85.11 36.59 -32.86
C VAL A 211 -84.94 35.07 -32.79
N PHE A 212 -85.94 34.30 -33.24
CA PHE A 212 -85.88 32.84 -33.25
C PHE A 212 -84.68 32.31 -34.07
N VAL A 213 -84.46 32.83 -35.27
CA VAL A 213 -83.31 32.42 -36.10
C VAL A 213 -81.98 32.82 -35.44
N THR A 214 -81.93 33.95 -34.74
CA THR A 214 -80.74 34.41 -34.02
C THR A 214 -80.44 33.50 -32.83
N GLU A 215 -81.46 33.12 -32.06
CA GLU A 215 -81.33 32.16 -30.95
C GLU A 215 -80.84 30.81 -31.46
N MET A 216 -81.43 30.26 -32.51
CA MET A 216 -80.97 29.00 -33.11
C MET A 216 -79.51 29.08 -33.59
N LYS A 217 -79.10 30.20 -34.20
CA LYS A 217 -77.70 30.38 -34.62
C LYS A 217 -76.77 30.50 -33.41
N ASN A 218 -77.21 31.15 -32.34
CA ASN A 218 -76.41 31.30 -31.13
C ASN A 218 -76.22 29.95 -30.42
N GLU A 219 -77.27 29.14 -30.31
CA GLU A 219 -77.18 27.75 -29.83
C GLU A 219 -76.19 26.93 -30.66
N ARG A 220 -76.27 27.04 -32.00
CA ARG A 220 -75.33 26.34 -32.89
C ARG A 220 -73.88 26.79 -32.69
N ILE A 221 -73.63 28.06 -32.45
CA ILE A 221 -72.30 28.58 -32.13
C ILE A 221 -71.80 28.00 -30.80
N GLN A 222 -72.65 27.96 -29.77
CA GLN A 222 -72.29 27.37 -28.47
C GLN A 222 -71.94 25.88 -28.58
N GLU A 223 -72.67 25.11 -29.39
CA GLU A 223 -72.35 23.71 -29.67
C GLU A 223 -70.98 23.56 -30.35
N LEU A 224 -70.68 24.41 -31.34
CA LEU A 224 -69.40 24.38 -32.06
C LEU A 224 -68.25 24.79 -31.13
N ASN A 225 -68.42 25.82 -30.32
CA ASN A 225 -67.43 26.23 -29.32
C ASN A 225 -67.13 25.11 -28.33
N SER A 226 -68.17 24.39 -27.87
CA SER A 226 -67.99 23.23 -26.98
C SER A 226 -67.18 22.12 -27.65
N LYS A 227 -67.38 21.89 -28.96
CA LYS A 227 -66.58 20.92 -29.73
C LYS A 227 -65.13 21.37 -29.91
N VAL A 228 -64.89 22.65 -30.17
CA VAL A 228 -63.54 23.21 -30.27
C VAL A 228 -62.78 23.00 -28.97
N ILE A 229 -63.36 23.39 -27.83
CA ILE A 229 -62.75 23.17 -26.52
C ILE A 229 -62.46 21.69 -26.27
N HIS A 230 -63.36 20.79 -26.67
CA HIS A 230 -63.11 19.35 -26.54
C HIS A 230 -61.92 18.89 -27.40
N MET A 231 -61.81 19.38 -28.64
CA MET A 231 -60.67 19.08 -29.51
C MET A 231 -59.36 19.63 -28.95
N ASP A 232 -59.36 20.85 -28.42
CA ASP A 232 -58.16 21.45 -27.81
C ASP A 232 -57.67 20.62 -26.62
N ASN A 233 -58.58 20.19 -25.74
CA ASN A 233 -58.27 19.29 -24.62
C ASN A 233 -57.72 17.91 -25.07
N LEU A 234 -58.14 17.42 -26.24
CA LEU A 234 -57.61 16.18 -26.81
C LEU A 234 -56.22 16.41 -27.42
N ALA A 235 -55.99 17.56 -28.06
CA ALA A 235 -54.69 17.94 -28.61
C ALA A 235 -53.64 18.08 -27.50
N GLU A 236 -53.97 18.74 -26.38
CA GLU A 236 -53.09 18.85 -25.21
C GLU A 236 -52.72 17.47 -24.64
N ARG A 237 -53.70 16.58 -24.47
CA ARG A 237 -53.42 15.20 -24.01
C ARG A 237 -52.57 14.42 -24.99
N ASN A 238 -52.75 14.60 -26.29
CA ASN A 238 -51.91 13.95 -27.30
C ASN A 238 -50.47 14.44 -27.20
N LEU A 239 -50.24 15.75 -27.03
CA LEU A 239 -48.90 16.30 -26.81
C LEU A 239 -48.23 15.70 -25.56
N GLU A 240 -48.95 15.63 -24.43
CA GLU A 240 -48.41 14.99 -23.22
C GLU A 240 -48.04 13.51 -23.42
N LEU A 241 -48.82 12.80 -24.23
CA LEU A 241 -48.53 11.39 -24.55
C LEU A 241 -47.34 11.26 -25.49
N GLU A 242 -47.19 12.16 -26.46
CA GLU A 242 -46.02 12.24 -27.34
C GLU A 242 -44.74 12.51 -26.54
N ASP A 243 -44.78 13.42 -25.57
CA ASP A 243 -43.64 13.70 -24.67
C ASP A 243 -43.26 12.48 -23.82
N LYS A 244 -44.26 11.78 -23.26
CA LYS A 244 -44.03 10.53 -22.51
C LYS A 244 -43.44 9.44 -23.41
N LEU A 245 -43.93 9.33 -24.64
CA LEU A 245 -43.42 8.38 -25.62
C LEU A 245 -41.96 8.69 -25.97
N ASN A 246 -41.64 9.95 -26.22
CA ASN A 246 -40.27 10.40 -26.49
C ASN A 246 -39.33 10.09 -25.32
N HIS A 247 -39.77 10.34 -24.09
CA HIS A 247 -38.98 10.02 -22.90
C HIS A 247 -38.72 8.51 -22.76
N LEU A 248 -39.74 7.68 -22.99
CA LEU A 248 -39.59 6.22 -22.96
C LEU A 248 -38.68 5.71 -24.09
N CYS A 249 -38.75 6.30 -25.28
CA CYS A 249 -37.82 6.00 -26.38
C CYS A 249 -36.38 6.31 -26.00
N GLN A 250 -36.11 7.49 -25.43
CA GLN A 250 -34.77 7.87 -24.95
C GLN A 250 -34.26 6.90 -23.88
N GLN A 251 -35.09 6.53 -22.90
CA GLN A 251 -34.71 5.54 -21.88
C GLN A 251 -34.38 4.17 -22.49
N ASN A 252 -35.14 3.72 -23.49
CA ASN A 252 -34.86 2.48 -24.20
C ASN A 252 -33.56 2.53 -24.99
N GLU A 253 -33.26 3.65 -25.66
CA GLU A 253 -31.98 3.86 -26.34
C GLU A 253 -30.80 3.82 -25.35
N ASP A 254 -30.93 4.46 -24.19
CA ASP A 254 -29.93 4.41 -23.13
C ASP A 254 -29.69 2.99 -22.60
N LEU A 255 -30.76 2.22 -22.38
CA LEU A 255 -30.66 0.82 -21.98
C LEU A 255 -29.98 -0.04 -23.05
N THR A 256 -30.31 0.20 -24.32
CA THR A 256 -29.68 -0.49 -25.46
C THR A 256 -28.19 -0.17 -25.52
N ASN A 257 -27.82 1.10 -25.39
CA ASN A 257 -26.42 1.53 -25.34
C ASN A 257 -25.65 0.89 -24.16
N ARG A 258 -26.29 0.74 -23.00
CA ARG A 258 -25.69 0.05 -21.84
C ARG A 258 -25.51 -1.45 -22.11
N LEU A 259 -26.49 -2.09 -22.73
CA LEU A 259 -26.42 -3.51 -23.11
C LEU A 259 -25.29 -3.72 -24.12
N ASP A 260 -25.14 -2.85 -25.12
CA ASP A 260 -24.06 -2.94 -26.11
C ASP A 260 -22.68 -2.79 -25.47
N ARG A 261 -22.51 -1.89 -24.51
CA ARG A 261 -21.26 -1.76 -23.74
C ARG A 261 -20.94 -3.04 -22.97
N GLN A 262 -21.94 -3.62 -22.29
CA GLN A 262 -21.77 -4.88 -21.56
C GLN A 262 -21.45 -6.04 -22.50
N HIS A 263 -22.14 -6.12 -23.65
CA HIS A 263 -21.88 -7.13 -24.67
C HIS A 263 -20.46 -7.03 -25.22
N ASN A 264 -19.99 -5.81 -25.50
CA ASN A 264 -18.62 -5.57 -25.94
C ASN A 264 -17.58 -5.97 -24.88
N LEU A 265 -17.85 -5.70 -23.60
CA LEU A 265 -16.99 -6.16 -22.51
C LEU A 265 -16.97 -7.69 -22.41
N LEU A 266 -18.14 -8.33 -22.47
CA LEU A 266 -18.25 -9.78 -22.46
C LEU A 266 -17.47 -10.42 -23.62
N LYS A 267 -17.56 -9.83 -24.82
CA LYS A 267 -16.80 -10.27 -25.99
C LYS A 267 -15.29 -10.16 -25.77
N LYS A 268 -14.81 -9.06 -25.18
CA LYS A 268 -13.38 -8.89 -24.82
C LYS A 268 -12.91 -9.91 -23.80
N LEU A 269 -13.66 -10.09 -22.70
CA LEU A 269 -13.32 -11.08 -21.67
C LEU A 269 -13.30 -12.51 -22.24
N THR A 270 -14.23 -12.83 -23.14
CA THR A 270 -14.25 -14.14 -23.82
C THR A 270 -13.02 -14.34 -24.70
N GLN A 271 -12.59 -13.29 -25.42
CA GLN A 271 -11.37 -13.32 -26.21
C GLN A 271 -10.12 -13.51 -25.34
N GLU A 272 -9.99 -12.75 -24.24
CA GLU A 272 -8.90 -12.87 -23.28
C GLU A 272 -8.86 -14.28 -22.64
N HIS A 273 -10.02 -14.81 -22.24
CA HIS A 273 -10.12 -16.16 -21.69
C HIS A 273 -9.62 -17.21 -22.70
N HIS A 274 -10.02 -17.10 -23.96
CA HIS A 274 -9.56 -18.01 -25.01
C HIS A 274 -8.04 -17.90 -25.24
N LEU A 275 -7.47 -16.69 -25.24
CA LEU A 275 -6.03 -16.47 -25.37
C LEU A 275 -5.24 -17.05 -24.18
N LEU A 276 -5.73 -16.87 -22.96
CA LEU A 276 -5.13 -17.46 -21.76
C LEU A 276 -5.17 -18.98 -21.81
N GLN A 277 -6.30 -19.58 -22.22
CA GLN A 277 -6.42 -21.02 -22.38
C GLN A 277 -5.41 -21.56 -23.42
N GLN A 278 -5.29 -20.92 -24.58
CA GLN A 278 -4.30 -21.30 -25.59
C GLN A 278 -2.86 -21.22 -25.04
N THR A 279 -2.56 -20.20 -24.23
CA THR A 279 -1.24 -20.02 -23.63
C THR A 279 -0.96 -21.11 -22.60
N LEU A 280 -1.92 -21.41 -21.74
CA LEU A 280 -1.85 -22.50 -20.77
C LEU A 280 -1.62 -23.86 -21.44
N GLU A 281 -2.33 -24.14 -22.53
CA GLU A 281 -2.14 -25.37 -23.32
C GLU A 281 -0.72 -25.45 -23.89
N LYS A 282 -0.19 -24.35 -24.44
CA LYS A 282 1.19 -24.29 -24.94
C LYS A 282 2.23 -24.51 -23.82
N GLU A 283 2.04 -23.91 -22.67
CA GLU A 283 2.92 -24.11 -21.50
C GLU A 283 2.86 -25.54 -20.98
N SER A 284 1.66 -26.14 -20.92
CA SER A 284 1.47 -27.54 -20.54
C SER A 284 2.21 -28.49 -21.49
N MET A 285 2.09 -28.27 -22.81
CA MET A 285 2.82 -29.04 -23.81
C MET A 285 4.34 -28.85 -23.70
N SER A 286 4.82 -27.63 -23.43
CA SER A 286 6.25 -27.34 -23.20
C SER A 286 6.76 -28.05 -21.94
N LYS A 287 5.99 -28.02 -20.85
CA LYS A 287 6.29 -28.71 -19.61
C LYS A 287 6.37 -30.22 -19.82
N GLN A 288 5.44 -30.81 -20.58
CA GLN A 288 5.48 -32.23 -20.91
C GLN A 288 6.74 -32.58 -21.72
N LYS A 289 7.11 -31.76 -22.71
CA LYS A 289 8.36 -31.96 -23.47
C LYS A 289 9.60 -31.93 -22.58
N LEU A 290 9.72 -30.90 -21.73
CA LEU A 290 10.82 -30.79 -20.77
C LEU A 290 10.84 -31.96 -19.76
N HIS A 291 9.68 -32.47 -19.37
CA HIS A 291 9.58 -33.66 -18.54
C HIS A 291 10.15 -34.90 -19.24
N CYS A 292 9.74 -35.15 -20.49
CA CYS A 292 10.28 -36.25 -21.30
C CYS A 292 11.81 -36.10 -21.50
N GLU A 293 12.29 -34.90 -21.84
CA GLU A 293 13.72 -34.61 -21.98
C GLU A 293 14.48 -34.86 -20.66
N LYS A 294 13.92 -34.44 -19.52
CA LYS A 294 14.48 -34.71 -18.21
C LYS A 294 14.58 -36.21 -17.94
N GLU A 295 13.52 -36.98 -18.20
CA GLU A 295 13.52 -38.44 -18.03
C GLU A 295 14.54 -39.12 -18.95
N GLU A 296 14.63 -38.69 -20.21
CA GLU A 296 15.62 -39.18 -21.17
C GLU A 296 17.05 -38.90 -20.69
N LEU A 297 17.33 -37.69 -20.22
CA LEU A 297 18.63 -37.32 -19.67
C LEU A 297 18.98 -38.13 -18.42
N LEU A 298 18.02 -38.37 -17.52
CA LEU A 298 18.21 -39.24 -16.36
C LEU A 298 18.52 -40.68 -16.78
N TYR A 299 17.81 -41.20 -17.79
CA TYR A 299 18.06 -42.55 -18.33
C TYR A 299 19.47 -42.66 -18.92
N ARG A 300 19.91 -41.67 -19.72
CA ARG A 300 21.28 -41.62 -20.27
C ARG A 300 22.34 -41.54 -19.17
N LEU A 301 22.10 -40.75 -18.12
CA LEU A 301 23.01 -40.62 -16.98
C LEU A 301 23.20 -41.94 -16.23
N ILE A 302 22.11 -42.68 -16.00
CA ILE A 302 22.13 -43.98 -15.31
C ILE A 302 22.86 -45.04 -16.15
N ASN A 303 22.67 -45.02 -17.47
CA ASN A 303 23.22 -46.03 -18.37
C ASN A 303 24.61 -45.72 -18.92
N GLY A 304 25.20 -44.57 -18.57
CA GLY A 304 26.61 -44.25 -18.85
C GLY A 304 26.92 -43.69 -20.25
N ASP A 305 25.91 -43.34 -21.05
CA ASP A 305 26.07 -42.79 -22.41
C ASP A 305 26.35 -41.27 -22.41
N ALA A 306 27.34 -40.82 -21.64
CA ALA A 306 27.73 -39.40 -21.57
C ALA A 306 28.78 -39.05 -22.64
N THR A 307 28.38 -38.94 -23.91
CA THR A 307 29.23 -38.25 -24.90
C THR A 307 29.13 -36.74 -24.67
N ALA A 308 30.25 -36.15 -24.24
CA ALA A 308 30.46 -34.71 -24.15
C ALA A 308 30.28 -34.05 -25.53
N ASN A 309 29.22 -33.26 -25.70
CA ASN A 309 29.22 -32.13 -26.63
C ASN A 309 28.06 -31.17 -26.29
N CYS A 310 28.25 -30.39 -25.23
CA CYS A 310 27.46 -29.20 -24.97
C CYS A 310 27.90 -28.07 -25.94
N HIS A 311 27.38 -28.05 -27.15
CA HIS A 311 27.38 -26.83 -27.96
C HIS A 311 26.17 -25.97 -27.56
N LEU A 312 26.40 -25.04 -26.63
CA LEU A 312 25.48 -23.96 -26.32
C LEU A 312 25.30 -23.07 -27.55
N SER A 313 24.21 -23.28 -28.29
CA SER A 313 23.79 -22.37 -29.35
C SER A 313 23.05 -21.19 -28.73
N SER A 314 23.79 -20.08 -28.59
CA SER A 314 23.25 -18.74 -28.30
C SER A 314 22.18 -18.36 -29.32
N LYS A 315 20.91 -18.29 -28.88
CA LYS A 315 19.86 -17.58 -29.61
C LYS A 315 19.45 -16.35 -28.83
N LYS A 316 19.71 -15.20 -29.45
CA LYS A 316 19.36 -13.85 -29.04
C LYS A 316 17.88 -13.76 -28.67
N CYS A 317 17.62 -13.22 -27.48
CA CYS A 317 16.28 -12.83 -27.04
C CYS A 317 15.96 -11.47 -27.67
N SER A 318 14.92 -11.41 -28.51
CA SER A 318 14.34 -10.16 -29.00
C SER A 318 13.21 -9.72 -28.07
N PRO A 319 12.98 -8.40 -27.88
CA PRO A 319 12.07 -7.90 -26.87
C PRO A 319 10.62 -8.06 -27.34
N LEU A 320 9.79 -8.67 -26.50
CA LEU A 320 8.34 -8.65 -26.64
C LEU A 320 7.82 -7.33 -26.05
N LEU A 321 7.46 -6.42 -26.95
CA LEU A 321 6.45 -5.40 -26.71
C LEU A 321 5.08 -6.07 -26.65
N ALA A 322 4.35 -5.81 -25.57
CA ALA A 322 2.93 -5.43 -25.57
C ALA A 322 2.61 -4.88 -24.18
#